data_AF-A0A533RXU7-F1
#
_entry.id   AF-A0A533RXU7-F1
#
_cell.length_a   1.000
_cell.length_b   1.000
_cell.length_c   1.000
_cell.angle_alpha   90.00
_cell.angle_beta   90.00
_cell.angle_gamma   90.00
#
_symmetry.space_group_name_H-M   'P 1'
#
loop_
_entity.id
_entity.type
_entity.pdbx_description
1 polymer ?
#
loop_
_entity_poly.entity_id
_entity_poly.type
_entity_poly.pdbx_seq_one_letter_code
_entity_poly.pdbx_strand_id
1 'polypeptide(L)'
;MSEIHSLTPEILVPRLGDSLVEKGLISLADLEKALKVQRKLTQKDQSPLLGKILVDLGLIDQATLDQVVTEQILQLRMALQEKNQQLEEANNGLELRVQERTAELQDALAKLAELNQLKSNFVANISHELRTPLTHIRGYLELLSSGDLGAVNNEQYRSLMTMQRSTDRLEKLIEDLILFSMAERGTISLHVKAFDLNQLCRDLVTAYQQRAAEHNHDLTFDG
;
A
#
# COMPACT_ATOMS: atom_id res chain seq x y z
N MET A 1 -8.26 14.55 -15.44
CA MET A 1 -9.28 13.97 -16.33
C MET A 1 -8.84 14.24 -17.77
N SER A 2 -7.88 13.46 -18.29
CA SER A 2 -7.42 13.56 -19.67
C SER A 2 -8.10 12.49 -20.49
N GLU A 3 -8.83 12.92 -21.51
CA GLU A 3 -9.57 12.10 -22.46
C GLU A 3 -8.68 11.01 -23.07
N ILE A 4 -8.98 9.75 -22.74
CA ILE A 4 -8.48 8.60 -23.46
C ILE A 4 -9.26 8.58 -24.77
N HIS A 5 -8.69 9.20 -25.81
CA HIS A 5 -9.15 8.97 -27.18
C HIS A 5 -9.01 7.47 -27.44
N SER A 6 -10.14 6.77 -27.43
CA SER A 6 -10.23 5.38 -27.84
C SER A 6 -9.75 5.30 -29.28
N LEU A 7 -8.50 4.88 -29.48
CA LEU A 7 -7.97 4.44 -30.76
C LEU A 7 -8.79 3.22 -31.19
N THR A 8 -9.93 3.46 -31.82
CA THR A 8 -10.69 2.40 -32.46
C THR A 8 -9.85 1.84 -33.61
N PRO A 9 -9.94 0.54 -33.91
CA PRO A 9 -9.27 -0.09 -35.06
C PRO A 9 -9.59 0.58 -36.41
N GLU A 10 -10.54 1.52 -36.43
CA GLU A 10 -11.00 2.29 -37.58
C GLU A 10 -10.02 3.39 -38.04
N ILE A 11 -9.05 3.78 -37.21
CA ILE A 11 -8.06 4.83 -37.54
C ILE A 11 -6.89 4.29 -38.38
N LEU A 12 -6.67 2.97 -38.39
CA LEU A 12 -5.44 2.38 -38.93
C LEU A 12 -5.52 1.89 -40.39
N VAL A 13 -6.71 1.85 -41.00
CA VAL A 13 -6.89 1.40 -42.38
C VAL A 13 -8.00 2.23 -43.03
N PRO A 14 -7.75 2.96 -44.13
CA PRO A 14 -8.85 3.53 -44.90
C PRO A 14 -9.79 2.40 -45.28
N ARG A 15 -11.12 2.51 -45.12
CA ARG A 15 -11.99 1.43 -45.61
C ARG A 15 -11.68 1.25 -47.10
N LEU A 16 -11.66 0.02 -47.59
CA LEU A 16 -11.27 -0.27 -48.97
C LEU A 16 -11.96 0.66 -50.00
N GLY A 17 -13.21 1.05 -49.72
CA GLY A 17 -13.94 2.09 -50.45
C GLY A 17 -13.35 3.49 -50.37
N ASP A 18 -12.94 3.96 -49.19
CA ASP A 18 -12.29 5.27 -49.00
C ASP A 18 -10.93 5.31 -49.71
N SER A 19 -10.15 4.22 -49.66
CA SER A 19 -8.87 4.12 -50.37
C SER A 19 -9.05 4.16 -51.90
N LEU A 20 -10.10 3.51 -52.42
CA LEU A 20 -10.43 3.57 -53.84
C LEU A 20 -10.86 4.98 -54.28
N VAL A 21 -11.54 5.73 -53.42
CA VAL A 21 -11.91 7.14 -53.68
C VAL A 21 -10.71 8.07 -53.61
N GLU A 22 -9.86 7.96 -52.57
CA GLU A 22 -8.66 8.79 -52.42
C GLU A 22 -7.67 8.61 -53.57
N LYS A 23 -7.55 7.38 -54.10
CA LYS A 23 -6.70 7.06 -55.25
C LYS A 23 -7.34 7.46 -56.59
N GLY A 24 -8.57 7.98 -56.59
CA GLY A 24 -9.31 8.39 -57.78
C GLY A 24 -9.75 7.22 -58.67
N LEU A 25 -9.78 6.00 -58.14
CA LEU A 25 -10.17 4.79 -58.86
C LEU A 25 -11.69 4.67 -59.00
N ILE A 26 -12.45 5.24 -58.06
CA ILE A 26 -13.91 5.39 -58.10
C ILE A 26 -14.32 6.77 -57.58
N SER A 27 -15.50 7.26 -57.96
CA SER A 27 -16.05 8.48 -57.35
C SER A 27 -16.77 8.20 -56.02
N LEU A 28 -16.96 9.24 -55.20
CA LEU A 28 -17.81 9.17 -54.00
C LEU A 28 -19.23 8.69 -54.33
N ALA A 29 -19.77 9.09 -55.48
CA ALA A 29 -21.11 8.68 -55.93
C ALA A 29 -21.17 7.19 -56.27
N ASP A 30 -20.10 6.65 -56.87
CA ASP A 30 -19.99 5.23 -57.21
C ASP A 30 -19.87 4.36 -55.94
N LEU A 31 -19.09 4.84 -54.96
CA LEU A 31 -18.97 4.21 -53.64
C LEU A 31 -20.32 4.19 -52.90
N GLU A 32 -21.04 5.31 -52.87
CA GLU A 32 -22.38 5.37 -52.27
C GLU A 32 -23.37 4.42 -52.94
N LYS A 33 -23.31 4.31 -54.28
CA LYS A 33 -24.15 3.40 -55.05
C LYS A 33 -23.86 1.95 -54.69
N ALA A 34 -22.58 1.56 -54.57
CA ALA A 34 -22.17 0.22 -54.15
C ALA A 34 -22.60 -0.08 -52.70
N LEU A 35 -22.45 0.87 -51.77
CA LEU A 35 -22.89 0.73 -50.37
C LEU A 35 -24.42 0.58 -50.24
N LYS A 36 -25.20 1.29 -51.06
CA LYS A 36 -26.66 1.13 -51.14
C LYS A 36 -27.04 -0.28 -51.60
N VAL A 37 -26.33 -0.82 -52.59
CA VAL A 37 -26.52 -2.21 -53.06
C VAL A 37 -26.14 -3.21 -51.97
N GLN A 38 -25.01 -3.02 -51.31
CA GLN A 38 -24.57 -3.88 -50.21
C GLN A 38 -25.61 -3.96 -49.11
N ARG A 39 -26.11 -2.81 -48.62
CA ARG A 39 -27.14 -2.76 -47.56
C ARG A 39 -28.44 -3.49 -47.94
N LYS A 40 -28.88 -3.36 -49.20
CA LYS A 40 -30.08 -4.07 -49.70
C LYS A 40 -29.88 -5.59 -49.72
N LEU A 41 -28.66 -6.06 -49.98
CA LEU A 41 -28.33 -7.48 -50.00
C LEU A 41 -28.12 -8.02 -48.57
N THR A 42 -27.56 -7.22 -47.66
CA THR A 42 -27.44 -7.54 -46.23
C THR A 42 -28.79 -7.71 -45.54
N GLN A 43 -29.81 -6.96 -45.97
CA GLN A 43 -31.19 -7.15 -45.51
C GLN A 43 -31.84 -8.46 -46.02
N LYS A 44 -31.25 -9.10 -47.03
CA LYS A 44 -31.70 -10.39 -47.61
C LYS A 44 -30.85 -11.57 -47.13
N ASP A 45 -30.21 -11.46 -45.96
CA ASP A 45 -29.36 -12.49 -45.35
C ASP A 45 -28.11 -12.85 -46.21
N GLN A 46 -27.74 -11.96 -47.14
CA GLN A 46 -26.51 -12.07 -47.92
C GLN A 46 -25.51 -11.02 -47.44
N SER A 47 -24.29 -11.41 -47.10
CA SER A 47 -23.21 -10.48 -46.73
C SER A 47 -22.16 -10.36 -47.85
N PRO A 48 -22.48 -9.75 -49.00
CA PRO A 48 -21.52 -9.58 -50.08
C PRO A 48 -20.41 -8.59 -49.71
N LEU A 49 -19.19 -8.93 -50.13
CA LEU A 49 -18.02 -8.07 -49.99
C LEU A 49 -18.16 -6.85 -50.91
N LEU A 50 -17.86 -5.66 -50.38
CA LEU A 50 -17.96 -4.39 -51.14
C LEU A 50 -17.10 -4.42 -52.41
N GLY A 51 -15.90 -4.99 -52.34
CA GLY A 51 -15.01 -5.15 -53.49
C GLY A 51 -15.65 -5.95 -54.64
N LYS A 52 -16.37 -7.03 -54.31
CA LYS A 52 -17.05 -7.86 -55.32
C LYS A 52 -18.21 -7.11 -55.97
N ILE A 53 -18.96 -6.32 -55.20
CA ILE A 53 -20.03 -5.46 -55.74
C ILE A 53 -19.45 -4.40 -56.68
N LEU A 54 -18.31 -3.81 -56.35
CA LEU A 54 -17.65 -2.82 -57.20
C LEU A 54 -17.20 -3.42 -58.54
N VAL A 55 -16.72 -4.67 -58.53
CA VAL A 55 -16.40 -5.43 -59.74
C VAL A 55 -17.66 -5.82 -60.52
N ASP A 56 -18.69 -6.33 -59.85
CA ASP A 56 -19.96 -6.75 -60.47
C ASP A 56 -20.70 -5.57 -61.12
N LEU A 57 -20.56 -4.36 -60.57
CA LEU A 57 -21.11 -3.12 -61.14
C LEU A 57 -20.25 -2.55 -62.28
N GLY A 58 -19.10 -3.16 -62.59
CA GLY A 58 -18.15 -2.68 -63.59
C GLY A 58 -17.47 -1.37 -63.22
N LEU A 59 -17.46 -1.01 -61.92
CA LEU A 59 -16.85 0.24 -61.43
C LEU A 59 -15.33 0.12 -61.31
N ILE A 60 -14.84 -1.09 -61.05
CA ILE A 60 -13.42 -1.45 -61.04
C ILE A 60 -13.26 -2.84 -61.68
N ASP A 61 -12.06 -3.17 -62.17
CA ASP A 61 -11.75 -4.54 -62.59
C ASP A 61 -11.18 -5.37 -61.41
N GLN A 62 -11.13 -6.69 -61.61
CA GLN A 62 -10.63 -7.62 -60.59
C GLN A 62 -9.15 -7.35 -60.25
N ALA A 63 -8.34 -6.94 -61.23
CA ALA A 63 -6.92 -6.65 -61.05
C ALA A 63 -6.69 -5.42 -60.14
N THR A 64 -7.47 -4.36 -60.34
CA THR A 64 -7.44 -3.15 -59.50
C THR A 64 -7.88 -3.48 -58.08
N LEU A 65 -8.93 -4.27 -57.92
CA LEU A 65 -9.38 -4.72 -56.60
C LEU A 65 -8.27 -5.50 -55.88
N ASP A 66 -7.68 -6.51 -56.54
CA ASP A 66 -6.65 -7.36 -55.96
C ASP A 66 -5.39 -6.54 -55.58
N GLN A 67 -5.02 -5.56 -56.40
CA GLN A 67 -3.90 -4.66 -56.12
C GLN A 67 -4.16 -3.81 -54.87
N VAL A 68 -5.32 -3.18 -54.76
CA VAL A 68 -5.67 -2.32 -53.62
C VAL A 68 -5.80 -3.13 -52.33
N VAL A 69 -6.43 -4.32 -52.40
CA VAL A 69 -6.51 -5.25 -51.26
C VAL A 69 -5.10 -5.64 -50.79
N THR A 70 -4.21 -6.01 -51.72
CA THR A 70 -2.85 -6.45 -51.40
C THR A 70 -2.05 -5.32 -50.74
N GLU A 71 -2.15 -4.10 -51.26
CA GLU A 71 -1.50 -2.92 -50.69
C GLU A 71 -2.00 -2.64 -49.26
N GLN A 72 -3.32 -2.75 -49.03
CA GLN A 72 -3.91 -2.57 -47.70
C GLN A 72 -3.46 -3.64 -46.71
N ILE A 73 -3.40 -4.90 -47.12
CA ILE A 73 -2.91 -6.00 -46.29
C ILE A 73 -1.44 -5.75 -45.92
N LEU A 74 -0.63 -5.26 -46.85
CA LEU A 74 0.77 -4.95 -46.60
C LEU A 74 0.92 -3.79 -45.60
N GLN A 75 0.17 -2.70 -45.77
CA GLN A 75 0.16 -1.56 -44.85
C GLN A 75 -0.25 -1.97 -43.43
N LEU A 76 -1.32 -2.75 -43.31
CA LEU A 76 -1.79 -3.25 -42.01
C LEU A 76 -0.74 -4.15 -41.33
N ARG A 77 -0.09 -5.05 -42.09
CA ARG A 77 0.98 -5.89 -41.56
C ARG A 77 2.15 -5.07 -41.03
N MET A 78 2.58 -4.06 -41.79
CA MET A 78 3.67 -3.17 -41.37
C MET A 78 3.31 -2.41 -40.08
N ALA A 79 2.12 -1.84 -40.02
CA ALA A 79 1.66 -1.11 -38.84
C ALA A 79 1.52 -2.01 -37.61
N LEU A 80 1.00 -3.23 -37.77
CA LEU A 80 0.93 -4.22 -36.68
C LEU A 80 2.32 -4.65 -36.22
N GLN A 81 3.24 -4.89 -37.14
CA GLN A 81 4.62 -5.25 -36.81
C GLN A 81 5.31 -4.13 -36.02
N GLU A 82 5.17 -2.88 -36.48
CA GLU A 82 5.71 -1.72 -35.78
C GLU A 82 5.12 -1.58 -34.37
N LYS A 83 3.80 -1.75 -34.22
CA LYS A 83 3.14 -1.67 -32.92
C LYS A 83 3.54 -2.80 -31.97
N ASN A 84 3.68 -4.01 -32.49
CA ASN A 84 4.16 -5.15 -31.69
C ASN A 84 5.59 -4.92 -31.21
N GLN A 85 6.47 -4.39 -32.08
CA GLN A 85 7.84 -4.07 -31.69
C GLN A 85 7.88 -2.96 -30.63
N GLN A 86 7.09 -1.89 -30.79
CA GLN A 86 6.95 -0.84 -29.78
C GLN A 86 6.45 -1.39 -28.44
N LEU A 87 5.51 -2.33 -28.47
CA LEU A 87 4.98 -2.96 -27.26
C LEU A 87 6.03 -3.84 -26.57
N GLU A 88 6.81 -4.59 -27.33
CA GLU A 88 7.89 -5.42 -26.81
C GLU A 88 8.98 -4.58 -26.15
N GLU A 89 9.41 -3.49 -26.81
CA GLU A 89 10.38 -2.54 -26.26
C GLU A 89 9.84 -1.89 -24.96
N ALA A 90 8.57 -1.47 -24.96
CA ALA A 90 7.94 -0.88 -23.79
C ALA A 90 7.82 -1.88 -22.62
N ASN A 91 7.43 -3.13 -22.90
CA ASN A 91 7.35 -4.19 -21.90
C ASN A 91 8.72 -4.50 -21.29
N ASN A 92 9.75 -4.68 -22.12
CA ASN A 92 11.11 -4.93 -21.62
C ASN A 92 11.60 -3.77 -20.75
N GLY A 93 11.33 -2.51 -21.15
CA GLY A 93 11.66 -1.33 -20.36
C GLY A 93 10.84 -1.19 -19.07
N LEU A 94 9.61 -1.71 -19.02
CA LEU A 94 8.81 -1.77 -17.80
C LEU A 94 9.32 -2.86 -16.87
N GLU A 95 9.63 -4.04 -17.37
CA GLU A 95 10.17 -5.15 -16.58
C GLU A 95 11.48 -4.76 -15.90
N LEU A 96 12.40 -4.10 -16.63
CA LEU A 96 13.66 -3.62 -16.05
C LEU A 96 13.41 -2.63 -14.90
N ARG A 97 12.52 -1.64 -15.12
CA ARG A 97 12.17 -0.66 -14.08
C ARG A 97 11.50 -1.31 -12.88
N VAL A 98 10.64 -2.31 -13.08
CA VAL A 98 10.02 -3.06 -11.99
C VAL A 98 11.08 -3.81 -11.19
N GLN A 99 12.04 -4.47 -11.86
CA GLN A 99 13.14 -5.16 -11.20
C GLN A 99 14.01 -4.21 -10.38
N GLU A 100 14.43 -3.08 -10.97
CA GLU A 100 15.23 -2.06 -10.29
C GLU A 100 14.52 -1.52 -9.05
N ARG A 101 13.24 -1.11 -9.18
CA ARG A 101 12.46 -0.59 -8.06
C ARG A 101 12.19 -1.64 -6.99
N THR A 102 11.99 -2.90 -7.39
CA THR A 102 11.81 -3.99 -6.43
C THR A 102 13.08 -4.22 -5.62
N ALA A 103 14.25 -4.18 -6.26
CA ALA A 103 15.54 -4.30 -5.57
C ALA A 103 15.80 -3.13 -4.62
N GLU A 104 15.52 -1.88 -5.05
CA GLU A 104 15.63 -0.69 -4.20
C GLU A 104 14.70 -0.79 -2.97
N LEU A 105 13.46 -1.24 -3.17
CA LEU A 105 12.50 -1.42 -2.07
C LEU A 105 12.96 -2.51 -1.09
N GLN A 106 13.49 -3.63 -1.59
CA GLN A 106 14.02 -4.69 -0.74
C GLN A 106 15.20 -4.23 0.11
N ASP A 107 16.14 -3.48 -0.47
CA ASP A 107 17.27 -2.89 0.26
C ASP A 107 16.80 -1.88 1.33
N ALA A 108 15.85 -1.01 0.98
CA ALA A 108 15.26 -0.06 1.91
C ALA A 108 14.54 -0.75 3.09
N LEU A 109 13.80 -1.83 2.81
CA LEU A 109 13.14 -2.63 3.85
C LEU A 109 14.15 -3.32 4.77
N ALA A 110 15.23 -3.87 4.21
CA ALA A 110 16.28 -4.50 5.00
C ALA A 110 16.96 -3.50 5.95
N LYS A 111 17.32 -2.31 5.45
CA LYS A 111 17.89 -1.21 6.26
C LYS A 111 16.93 -0.75 7.34
N LEU A 112 15.64 -0.61 7.02
CA LEU A 112 14.63 -0.20 7.98
C LEU A 112 14.45 -1.25 9.09
N ALA A 113 14.48 -2.53 8.74
CA ALA A 113 14.43 -3.62 9.72
C ALA A 113 15.65 -3.61 10.65
N GLU A 114 16.86 -3.41 10.11
CA GLU A 114 18.09 -3.28 10.89
C GLU A 114 18.02 -2.09 11.86
N LEU A 115 17.61 -0.92 11.38
CA LEU A 115 17.46 0.28 12.21
C LEU A 115 16.43 0.09 13.32
N ASN A 116 15.30 -0.56 13.02
CA ASN A 116 14.29 -0.88 14.04
C ASN A 116 14.84 -1.82 15.12
N GLN A 117 15.66 -2.81 14.73
CA GLN A 117 16.31 -3.70 15.68
C GLN A 117 17.36 -2.97 16.53
N LEU A 118 18.15 -2.07 15.93
CA LEU A 118 19.14 -1.26 16.66
C LEU A 118 18.47 -0.31 17.66
N LYS A 119 17.44 0.44 17.24
CA LYS A 119 16.62 1.31 18.11
C LYS A 119 16.08 0.51 19.30
N SER A 120 15.56 -0.67 19.00
CA SER A 120 14.99 -1.59 19.98
C SER A 120 16.00 -2.06 21.03
N ASN A 121 17.15 -2.56 20.57
CA ASN A 121 18.23 -3.00 21.44
C ASN A 121 18.78 -1.85 22.28
N PHE A 122 18.91 -0.66 21.70
CA PHE A 122 19.34 0.53 22.40
C PHE A 122 18.39 0.89 23.56
N VAL A 123 17.08 0.93 23.32
CA VAL A 123 16.09 1.21 24.36
C VAL A 123 16.13 0.16 25.47
N ALA A 124 16.23 -1.12 25.12
CA ALA A 124 16.31 -2.20 26.11
C ALA A 124 17.57 -2.06 26.99
N ASN A 125 18.74 -1.85 26.38
CA ASN A 125 20.00 -1.72 27.09
C ASN A 125 20.02 -0.53 28.04
N ILE A 126 19.66 0.66 27.55
CA ILE A 126 19.60 1.87 28.37
C ILE A 126 18.63 1.70 29.54
N SER A 127 17.48 1.06 29.30
CA SER A 127 16.50 0.83 30.38
C SER A 127 17.06 -0.09 31.49
N HIS A 128 17.81 -1.14 31.13
CA HIS A 128 18.50 -1.99 32.10
C HIS A 128 19.57 -1.23 32.88
N GLU A 129 20.37 -0.41 32.19
CA GLU A 129 21.40 0.41 32.82
C GLU A 129 20.82 1.48 33.74
N LEU A 130 19.62 2.02 33.45
CA LEU A 130 18.91 2.98 34.30
C LEU A 130 18.20 2.32 35.49
N ARG A 131 17.71 1.09 35.36
CA ARG A 131 17.03 0.37 36.46
C ARG A 131 17.97 0.15 37.64
N THR A 132 19.23 -0.17 37.39
CA THR A 132 20.21 -0.45 38.46
C THR A 132 20.44 0.74 39.41
N PRO A 133 20.82 1.95 38.94
CA PRO A 133 20.97 3.12 39.80
C PRO A 133 19.63 3.55 40.42
N LEU A 134 18.49 3.38 39.74
CA LEU A 134 17.18 3.67 40.32
C LEU A 134 16.84 2.76 41.50
N THR A 135 17.12 1.46 41.38
CA THR A 135 16.97 0.51 42.49
C THR A 135 17.80 0.93 43.70
N HIS A 136 19.04 1.41 43.48
CA HIS A 136 19.87 1.92 44.57
C HIS A 136 19.27 3.19 45.19
N ILE A 137 18.84 4.16 44.38
CA ILE A 137 18.20 5.39 44.88
C ILE A 137 16.96 5.05 45.70
N ARG A 138 16.09 4.16 45.20
CA ARG A 138 14.88 3.73 45.90
C ARG A 138 15.22 3.06 47.23
N GLY A 139 16.18 2.13 47.25
CA GLY A 139 16.63 1.48 48.46
C GLY A 139 17.16 2.46 49.52
N TYR A 140 17.94 3.47 49.13
CA TYR A 140 18.40 4.49 50.07
C TYR A 140 17.26 5.40 50.56
N LEU A 141 16.31 5.76 49.70
CA LEU A 141 15.13 6.52 50.10
C LEU A 141 14.25 5.74 51.09
N GLU A 142 14.09 4.43 50.88
CA GLU A 142 13.39 3.53 51.80
C GLU A 142 14.09 3.46 53.16
N LEU A 143 15.42 3.25 53.18
CA LEU A 143 16.23 3.20 54.41
C LEU A 143 16.24 4.54 55.19
N LEU A 144 16.21 5.67 54.49
CA LEU A 144 16.09 6.99 55.12
C LEU A 144 14.68 7.22 55.68
N SER A 145 13.66 6.71 54.99
CA SER A 145 12.25 6.87 55.40
C SER A 145 11.85 5.94 56.55
N SER A 146 12.48 4.77 56.66
CA SER A 146 12.32 3.82 57.77
C SER A 146 13.10 4.23 59.03
N GLY A 147 14.04 5.17 58.90
CA GLY A 147 14.91 5.62 59.98
C GLY A 147 16.14 4.74 60.23
N ASP A 148 16.38 3.74 59.38
CA ASP A 148 17.52 2.81 59.48
C ASP A 148 18.88 3.51 59.31
N LEU A 149 18.89 4.66 58.62
CA LEU A 149 20.07 5.52 58.44
C LEU A 149 20.09 6.74 59.38
N GLY A 150 19.21 6.76 60.39
CA GLY A 150 19.08 7.83 61.37
C GLY A 150 17.77 8.58 61.26
N ALA A 151 17.42 9.31 62.34
CA ALA A 151 16.18 10.08 62.40
C ALA A 151 16.23 11.29 61.45
N VAL A 152 15.17 11.43 60.66
CA VAL A 152 14.95 12.59 59.78
C VAL A 152 13.92 13.53 60.40
N ASN A 153 14.12 14.83 60.22
CA ASN A 153 13.14 15.83 60.67
C ASN A 153 11.93 15.90 59.72
N ASN A 154 10.87 16.60 60.13
CA ASN A 154 9.63 16.69 59.35
C ASN A 154 9.81 17.29 57.95
N GLU A 155 10.74 18.22 57.76
CA GLU A 155 10.99 18.85 56.46
C GLU A 155 11.76 17.91 55.52
N GLN A 156 12.74 17.19 56.06
CA GLN A 156 13.46 16.12 55.37
C GLN A 156 12.52 14.99 54.95
N TYR A 157 11.61 14.57 55.84
CA TYR A 157 10.60 13.55 55.54
C TYR A 157 9.71 13.95 54.36
N ARG A 158 9.20 15.19 54.33
CA ARG A 158 8.42 15.71 53.19
C ARG A 158 9.21 15.72 51.88
N SER A 159 10.50 16.04 51.96
CA SER A 159 11.41 16.01 50.81
C SER A 159 11.64 14.58 50.31
N LEU A 160 11.88 13.62 51.21
CA LEU A 160 12.03 12.19 50.89
C LEU A 160 10.79 11.64 50.19
N MET A 161 9.59 11.92 50.69
CA MET A 161 8.34 11.51 50.05
C MET A 161 8.16 12.09 48.63
N THR A 162 8.73 13.27 48.37
CA THR A 162 8.71 13.88 47.03
C THR A 162 9.73 13.22 46.10
N MET A 163 10.92 12.91 46.62
CA MET A 163 11.94 12.16 45.88
C MET A 163 11.45 10.75 45.53
N GLN A 164 10.81 10.06 46.47
CA GLN A 164 10.27 8.72 46.27
C GLN A 164 9.21 8.70 45.17
N ARG A 165 8.21 9.60 45.23
CA ARG A 165 7.21 9.75 44.16
C ARG A 165 7.83 10.05 42.79
N SER A 166 8.93 10.81 42.76
CA SER A 166 9.63 11.13 41.52
C SER A 166 10.40 9.93 40.96
N THR A 167 11.05 9.15 41.82
CA THR A 167 11.71 7.89 41.47
C THR A 167 10.71 6.87 40.93
N ASP A 168 9.57 6.67 41.61
CA ASP A 168 8.51 5.74 41.17
C ASP A 168 7.94 6.14 39.80
N ARG A 169 7.76 7.45 39.58
CA ARG A 169 7.32 7.97 38.28
C ARG A 169 8.33 7.69 37.18
N LEU A 170 9.63 7.83 37.46
CA LEU A 170 10.68 7.58 36.49
C LEU A 170 10.81 6.09 36.15
N GLU A 171 10.67 5.22 37.15
CA GLU A 171 10.63 3.76 36.96
C GLU A 171 9.47 3.38 36.02
N LYS A 172 8.27 3.89 36.27
CA LYS A 172 7.11 3.66 35.40
C LYS A 172 7.34 4.14 33.96
N LEU A 173 7.94 5.31 33.78
CA LEU A 173 8.25 5.83 32.43
C LEU A 173 9.24 4.93 31.67
N ILE A 174 10.22 4.35 32.37
CA ILE A 174 11.17 3.40 31.78
C ILE A 174 10.46 2.10 31.40
N GLU A 175 9.58 1.60 32.26
CA GLU A 175 8.77 0.40 31.97
C GLU A 175 7.85 0.61 30.77
N ASP A 176 7.15 1.73 30.70
CA ASP A 176 6.28 2.09 29.58
C ASP A 176 7.08 2.20 28.27
N LEU A 177 8.31 2.74 28.33
CA LEU A 177 9.20 2.83 27.17
C LEU A 177 9.67 1.45 26.68
N ILE A 178 10.00 0.53 27.59
CA ILE A 178 10.34 -0.86 27.25
C ILE A 178 9.14 -1.54 26.60
N LEU A 179 7.95 -1.40 27.19
CA LEU A 179 6.73 -2.02 26.69
C LEU A 179 6.40 -1.53 25.28
N PHE A 180 6.51 -0.22 25.05
CA PHE A 180 6.35 0.39 23.73
C PHE A 180 7.34 -0.20 22.71
N SER A 181 8.62 -0.31 23.08
CA SER A 181 9.66 -0.90 22.24
C SER A 181 9.37 -2.37 21.91
N MET A 182 8.89 -3.16 22.89
CA MET A 182 8.49 -4.56 22.66
C MET A 182 7.25 -4.70 21.78
N ALA A 183 6.30 -3.76 21.90
CA ALA A 183 5.09 -3.69 21.08
C ALA A 183 5.41 -3.42 19.61
N GLU A 184 6.29 -2.46 19.31
CA GLU A 184 6.71 -2.13 17.93
C GLU A 184 7.30 -3.35 17.19
N ARG A 185 7.96 -4.27 17.91
CA ARG A 185 8.52 -5.50 17.35
C ARG A 185 7.55 -6.68 17.31
N GLY A 186 6.35 -6.55 17.86
CA GLY A 186 5.43 -7.69 18.06
C GLY A 186 5.97 -8.76 19.00
N THR A 187 6.92 -8.43 19.88
CA THR A 187 7.59 -9.37 20.80
C THR A 187 6.91 -9.51 22.16
N ILE A 188 5.73 -8.90 22.36
CA ILE A 188 4.96 -9.04 23.59
C ILE A 188 4.43 -10.48 23.67
N SER A 189 5.00 -11.28 24.57
CA SER A 189 4.51 -12.63 24.86
C SER A 189 3.50 -12.60 26.01
N LEU A 190 2.28 -13.07 25.75
CA LEU A 190 1.26 -13.26 26.77
C LEU A 190 1.47 -14.62 27.47
N HIS A 191 1.72 -14.59 28.77
CA HIS A 191 1.73 -15.80 29.60
C HIS A 191 0.33 -16.10 30.13
N VAL A 192 -0.45 -16.85 29.34
CA VAL A 192 -1.81 -17.25 29.71
C VAL A 192 -1.76 -18.31 30.81
N LYS A 193 -2.28 -17.99 31.99
CA LYS A 193 -2.42 -18.90 33.13
C LYS A 193 -3.78 -18.73 33.79
N ALA A 194 -4.31 -19.78 34.41
CA ALA A 194 -5.47 -19.65 35.28
C ALA A 194 -5.11 -18.78 36.50
N PHE A 195 -6.00 -17.86 36.86
CA PHE A 195 -5.87 -17.02 38.04
C PHE A 195 -7.24 -16.76 38.65
N ASP A 196 -7.27 -16.46 39.94
CA ASP A 196 -8.49 -16.07 40.65
C ASP A 196 -8.79 -14.59 40.39
N LEU A 197 -9.85 -14.32 39.63
CA LEU A 197 -10.28 -12.96 39.28
C LEU A 197 -10.74 -12.18 40.52
N ASN A 198 -11.43 -12.83 41.46
CA ASN A 198 -11.91 -12.19 42.68
C ASN A 198 -10.75 -11.81 43.58
N GLN A 199 -9.72 -12.65 43.67
CA GLN A 199 -8.51 -12.30 44.40
C GLN A 199 -7.79 -11.11 43.77
N LEU A 200 -7.61 -11.10 42.44
CA LEU A 200 -6.99 -9.98 41.73
C LEU A 200 -7.74 -8.67 41.96
N CYS A 201 -9.07 -8.68 41.89
CA CYS A 201 -9.88 -7.50 42.12
C CYS A 201 -9.79 -6.99 43.56
N ARG A 202 -9.76 -7.88 44.57
CA ARG A 202 -9.54 -7.51 45.98
C ARG A 202 -8.16 -6.89 46.20
N ASP A 203 -7.13 -7.47 45.60
CA ASP A 203 -5.75 -6.95 45.68
C ASP A 203 -5.67 -5.54 45.07
N LEU A 204 -6.32 -5.32 43.93
CA LEU A 204 -6.39 -4.00 43.28
C LEU A 204 -7.16 -2.97 44.11
N VAL A 205 -8.32 -3.32 44.67
CA VAL A 205 -9.07 -2.38 45.53
C VAL A 205 -8.26 -1.99 46.76
N THR A 206 -7.57 -2.94 47.38
CA THR A 206 -6.70 -2.66 48.53
C THR A 206 -5.54 -1.73 48.14
N ALA A 207 -4.88 -2.00 47.01
CA ALA A 207 -3.76 -1.19 46.54
C ALA A 207 -4.12 0.26 46.20
N TYR A 208 -5.37 0.51 45.80
CA TYR A 208 -5.85 1.84 45.38
C TYR A 208 -6.73 2.55 46.40
N GLN A 209 -7.12 1.88 47.50
CA GLN A 209 -7.97 2.46 48.55
C GLN A 209 -7.39 3.73 49.16
N GLN A 210 -6.08 3.75 49.46
CA GLN A 210 -5.43 4.94 50.01
C GLN A 210 -5.52 6.14 49.05
N ARG A 211 -5.30 5.90 47.76
CA ARG A 211 -5.37 6.93 46.73
C ARG A 211 -6.80 7.40 46.46
N ALA A 212 -7.78 6.50 46.55
CA ALA A 212 -9.19 6.86 46.46
C ALA A 212 -9.60 7.76 47.65
N ALA A 213 -9.16 7.42 48.86
CA ALA A 213 -9.40 8.21 50.07
C ALA A 213 -8.75 9.61 49.98
N GLU A 214 -7.53 9.72 49.44
CA GLU A 214 -6.87 11.01 49.17
C GLU A 214 -7.68 11.95 48.25
N HIS A 215 -8.55 11.37 47.40
CA HIS A 215 -9.43 12.10 46.49
C HIS A 215 -10.92 12.09 46.92
N ASN A 216 -11.23 11.70 48.15
CA ASN A 216 -12.61 11.58 48.68
C ASN A 216 -13.52 10.67 47.82
N HIS A 217 -12.96 9.57 47.31
CA HIS A 217 -13.71 8.53 46.62
C HIS A 217 -13.73 7.25 47.46
N ASP A 218 -14.90 6.60 47.51
CA ASP A 218 -15.05 5.27 48.09
C ASP A 218 -14.86 4.22 47.00
N LEU A 219 -13.98 3.25 47.25
CA LEU A 219 -13.64 2.18 46.31
C LEU A 219 -13.88 0.84 46.99
N THR A 220 -14.90 0.14 46.51
CA THR A 220 -15.36 -1.15 47.03
C THR A 220 -15.41 -2.19 45.91
N PHE A 221 -15.15 -3.45 46.25
CA PHE A 221 -15.35 -4.60 45.35
C PHE A 221 -16.46 -5.49 45.91
N ASP A 222 -17.43 -5.81 45.06
CA ASP A 222 -18.61 -6.62 45.41
C ASP A 222 -18.52 -7.94 44.63
N GLY A 223 -17.78 -8.92 45.16
CA GLY A 223 -17.46 -10.18 44.46
C GLY A 223 -16.75 -11.25 45.28
#